data_AF-A0A448WYD5-F1
#
_entry.id   AF-A0A448WYD5-F1
#
_cell.length_a   1.000
_cell.length_b   1.000
_cell.length_c   1.000
_cell.angle_alpha   90.00
_cell.angle_beta   90.00
_cell.angle_gamma   90.00
#
_symmetry.space_group_name_H-M   'P 1'
#
loop_
_entity.id
_entity.type
_entity.pdbx_description
1 polymer ?
#
loop_
_entity_poly.entity_id
_entity_poly.type
_entity_poly.pdbx_seq_one_letter_code
_entity_poly.pdbx_strand_id
1 'polypeptide(L)' 'MQADSSERGGAGCLDLTQAQYPPKALLVEVRCLIDYGEFETEDGTVIDLSKGSQHSMIRSDAEPLIMQGILEHITS' A
#
# COMPACT_ATOMS: atom_id res chain seq x y z
N MET A 1 -10.12 -8.06 47.22
CA MET A 1 -9.52 -8.59 45.99
C MET A 1 -9.66 -7.55 44.90
N GLN A 2 -8.57 -7.34 44.16
CA GLN A 2 -8.40 -6.26 43.18
C GLN A 2 -9.14 -6.54 41.86
N ALA A 3 -9.27 -5.48 41.07
CA ALA A 3 -10.14 -5.30 39.91
C ALA A 3 -9.96 -6.33 38.78
N ASP A 4 -11.09 -6.65 38.16
CA ASP A 4 -11.19 -7.27 36.84
C ASP A 4 -10.69 -6.24 35.81
N SER A 5 -9.51 -6.48 35.26
CA SER A 5 -8.92 -5.72 34.17
C SER A 5 -8.50 -6.72 33.09
N SER A 6 -9.37 -6.96 32.12
CA SER A 6 -8.93 -7.40 30.80
C SER A 6 -9.97 -7.01 29.76
N GLU A 7 -10.07 -5.71 29.59
CA GLU A 7 -10.55 -5.06 28.37
C GLU A 7 -9.82 -5.65 27.16
N ARG A 8 -10.50 -6.56 26.43
CA ARG A 8 -10.15 -6.98 25.08
C ARG A 8 -10.34 -5.79 24.13
N GLY A 9 -9.46 -4.81 24.21
CA GLY A 9 -9.29 -3.76 23.23
C GLY A 9 -8.55 -4.30 22.02
N GLY A 10 -9.26 -5.09 21.19
CA GLY A 10 -8.82 -5.42 19.84
C GLY A 10 -8.97 -4.19 18.93
N ALA A 11 -8.24 -3.11 19.24
CA ALA A 11 -8.14 -1.95 18.38
C ALA A 11 -7.09 -2.24 17.30
N GLY A 12 -7.44 -3.13 16.37
CA GLY A 12 -6.88 -3.01 15.03
C GLY A 12 -7.37 -1.66 14.52
N CYS A 13 -6.49 -0.66 14.56
CA CYS A 13 -6.76 0.68 14.07
C CYS A 13 -7.18 0.54 12.60
N LEU A 14 -8.49 0.53 12.34
CA LEU A 14 -9.02 0.62 10.99
C LEU A 14 -8.76 2.06 10.56
N ASP A 15 -7.63 2.28 9.91
CA ASP A 15 -7.18 3.61 9.53
C ASP A 15 -8.11 4.16 8.44
N LEU A 16 -9.12 4.93 8.87
CA LEU A 16 -10.17 5.53 8.03
C LEU A 16 -9.62 6.52 7.00
N THR A 17 -8.32 6.83 7.04
CA THR A 17 -7.66 7.69 6.06
C THR A 17 -7.27 6.96 4.76
N GLN A 18 -7.26 5.61 4.79
CA GLN A 18 -6.75 4.76 3.70
C GLN A 18 -7.68 4.62 2.48
N ALA A 19 -8.86 5.24 2.44
CA ALA A 19 -9.78 5.04 1.32
C ALA A 19 -10.46 6.33 0.84
N GLN A 20 -9.66 7.25 0.28
CA GLN A 20 -10.17 8.44 -0.42
C GLN A 20 -10.57 8.17 -1.88
N TYR A 21 -10.24 7.00 -2.44
CA TYR A 21 -10.62 6.62 -3.81
C TYR A 21 -11.53 5.39 -3.84
N PRO A 22 -12.64 5.42 -4.60
CA PRO A 22 -13.52 4.26 -4.75
C PRO A 22 -12.73 3.06 -5.30
N PRO A 23 -12.90 1.86 -4.72
CA PRO A 23 -12.16 0.66 -5.12
C PRO A 23 -12.65 0.22 -6.50
N LYS A 24 -11.96 0.68 -7.56
CA LYS A 24 -12.32 0.41 -8.96
C LYS A 24 -11.43 -0.66 -9.62
N ALA A 25 -10.32 -1.06 -9.01
CA ALA A 25 -9.51 -2.19 -9.47
C ALA A 25 -8.62 -2.71 -8.33
N LEU A 26 -8.55 -4.04 -8.20
CA LEU A 26 -7.74 -4.72 -7.18
C LEU A 26 -6.24 -4.59 -7.48
N LEU A 27 -5.89 -4.57 -8.77
CA LEU A 27 -4.54 -4.30 -9.28
C LEU A 27 -4.54 -2.96 -10.02
N VAL A 28 -3.49 -2.16 -9.83
CA VAL A 28 -3.23 -0.91 -10.54
C VAL A 28 -1.89 -0.98 -11.26
N GLU A 29 -1.83 -0.40 -12.46
CA GLU A 29 -0.57 -0.22 -13.16
C GLU A 29 0.10 1.07 -12.71
N VAL A 30 1.33 0.93 -12.23
CA VAL A 30 2.12 2.01 -11.69
C VAL A 30 3.47 2.06 -12.38
N ARG A 31 4.00 3.27 -12.56
CA ARG A 31 5.31 3.51 -13.14
C ARG A 31 6.24 4.10 -12.10
N CYS A 32 7.44 3.55 -12.03
CA CYS A 32 8.47 4.08 -11.16
C CYS A 32 9.02 5.39 -11.73
N LEU A 33 8.96 6.46 -10.93
CA LEU A 33 9.59 7.74 -11.27
C LEU A 33 11.07 7.76 -10.85
N ILE A 34 11.38 7.04 -9.78
CA ILE A 34 12.72 6.90 -9.21
C ILE A 34 13.13 5.44 -9.12
N ASP A 35 14.42 5.21 -8.95
CA ASP A 35 14.97 3.88 -8.69
C ASP A 35 14.84 3.60 -7.19
N TYR A 36 14.00 2.64 -6.83
CA TYR A 36 13.75 2.26 -5.43
C TYR A 36 14.40 0.91 -5.10
N GLY A 37 14.64 0.06 -6.11
CA GLY A 37 15.20 -1.29 -5.94
C GLY A 37 14.11 -2.30 -5.59
N GLU A 38 14.44 -3.31 -4.80
CA GLU A 38 13.51 -4.39 -4.44
C GLU A 38 12.48 -3.93 -3.40
N PHE A 39 11.20 -3.97 -3.77
CA PHE A 39 10.07 -3.70 -2.89
C PHE A 39 9.28 -4.98 -2.64
N GLU A 40 9.04 -5.28 -1.36
CA GLU A 40 8.19 -6.38 -0.94
C GLU A 40 6.79 -5.85 -0.62
N THR A 41 5.81 -6.32 -1.39
CA THR A 41 4.38 -6.05 -1.14
C THR A 41 3.87 -6.87 0.06
N GLU A 42 2.74 -6.48 0.63
CA GLU A 42 2.14 -7.18 1.79
C GLU A 42 1.78 -8.64 1.47
N ASP A 43 1.55 -8.98 0.20
CA ASP A 43 1.31 -10.35 -0.27
C ASP A 43 2.59 -11.22 -0.33
N GLY A 44 3.76 -10.64 -0.06
CA GLY A 44 5.06 -11.31 -0.19
C GLY A 44 5.57 -11.36 -1.63
N THR A 45 4.99 -10.58 -2.54
CA THR A 45 5.53 -10.41 -3.90
C THR A 45 6.68 -9.41 -3.85
N VAL A 46 7.87 -9.84 -4.30
CA VAL A 46 9.05 -8.99 -4.46
C VAL A 46 9.07 -8.42 -5.88
N ILE A 47 9.10 -7.10 -5.99
CA ILE A 47 9.07 -6.36 -7.25
C ILE A 47 10.30 -5.46 -7.32
N ASP A 48 11.06 -5.53 -8.40
CA ASP A 48 12.18 -4.60 -8.64
C ASP A 48 11.67 -3.28 -9.24
N LEU A 49 11.60 -2.25 -8.42
CA LEU A 49 11.18 -0.90 -8.79
C LEU A 49 12.36 -0.12 -9.39
N SER A 50 12.65 -0.45 -10.65
CA SER A 50 13.63 0.26 -11.46
C SER A 50 13.06 1.57 -12.04
N LYS A 51 13.87 2.63 -12.11
CA LYS A 51 13.42 3.92 -12.68
C LYS A 51 12.83 3.77 -14.08
N GLY A 52 11.59 4.22 -14.27
CA GLY A 52 10.86 4.20 -15.54
C GLY A 52 10.23 2.86 -15.88
N SER A 53 10.40 1.84 -15.03
CA SER A 53 9.75 0.54 -15.15
C SER A 53 8.26 0.63 -14.80
N GLN A 54 7.48 -0.29 -15.35
CA GLN A 54 6.04 -0.40 -15.12
C GLN A 54 5.76 -1.71 -14.40
N HIS A 55 4.99 -1.62 -13.32
CA HIS A 55 4.62 -2.77 -12.50
C HIS A 55 3.13 -2.74 -12.22
N SER A 56 2.55 -3.93 -12.11
CA SER A 56 1.17 -4.09 -11.69
C SER A 56 1.17 -4.62 -10.27
N MET A 57 0.66 -3.82 -9.32
CA MET A 57 0.58 -4.21 -7.91
C MET A 57 -0.77 -3.81 -7.34
N ILE A 58 -1.07 -4.30 -6.15
CA ILE A 58 -2.34 -4.00 -5.48
C ILE A 58 -2.35 -2.51 -5.10
N ARG A 59 -3.52 -1.87 -5.20
CA ARG A 59 -3.66 -0.44 -4.85
C ARG A 59 -3.20 -0.15 -3.42
N SER A 60 -3.47 -1.05 -2.48
CA SER A 60 -3.03 -0.93 -1.09
C SER A 60 -1.52 -0.75 -0.92
N ASP A 61 -0.72 -1.47 -1.72
CA ASP A 61 0.74 -1.37 -1.72
C ASP A 61 1.23 -0.18 -2.54
N ALA A 62 0.56 0.11 -3.66
CA ALA A 62 0.91 1.23 -4.52
C ALA A 62 0.61 2.60 -3.90
N GLU A 63 -0.50 2.74 -3.18
CA GLU A 63 -0.94 4.01 -2.57
C GLU A 63 0.15 4.70 -1.74
N PRO A 64 0.78 4.05 -0.74
CA PRO A 64 1.83 4.71 0.03
C PRO A 64 3.02 5.12 -0.85
N LEU A 65 3.39 4.30 -1.84
CA LEU A 65 4.49 4.60 -2.75
C LEU A 65 4.17 5.76 -3.72
N ILE A 66 2.91 5.87 -4.16
CA ILE A 66 2.43 6.99 -4.97
C ILE A 66 2.39 8.27 -4.13
N MET A 67 1.90 8.19 -2.89
CA MET A 67 1.87 9.35 -1.98
C MET A 67 3.27 9.85 -1.62
N GLN A 68 4.26 8.97 -1.57
CA GLN A 68 5.67 9.32 -1.40
C GLN A 68 6.31 9.91 -2.68
N GLY A 69 5.64 9.81 -3.84
CA GLY A 69 6.16 10.28 -5.13
C GLY A 69 7.18 9.33 -5.77
N ILE A 70 7.21 8.07 -5.34
CA ILE A 70 8.09 7.03 -5.87
C ILE A 70 7.48 6.43 -7.14
N LEU A 71 6.17 6.17 -7.07
CA LEU A 71 5.38 5.58 -8.13
C LEU A 71 4.34 6.58 -8.66
N GLU A 72 3.96 6.41 -9.90
CA GLU A 72 2.90 7.17 -10.56
C GLU A 72 1.85 6.21 -11.10
N HIS A 73 0.57 6.44 -10.76
CA HIS A 73 -0.53 5.63 -11.26
C HIS A 73 -0.82 5.95 -12.73
N ILE A 74 -0.67 4.95 -13.60
CA ILE A 74 -1.02 5.06 -15.01
C ILE A 74 -2.50 4.70 -15.14
N THR A 75 -3.36 5.71 -15.18
CA THR A 75 -4.77 5.53 -15.55
C THR A 75 -4.92 5.85 -17.02
N SER A 76 -5.05 4.83 -17.87
CA SER A 76 -5.42 5.04 -19.27
C SER A 76 -6.91 5.28 -19.44
#